data_AF-A0ABD3JWC4-F1
#
_entry.id   AF-A0ABD3JWC4-F1
#
_cell.length_a   1.000
_cell.length_b   1.000
_cell.length_c   1.000
_cell.angle_alpha   90.00
_cell.angle_beta   90.00
_cell.angle_gamma   90.00
#
_symmetry.space_group_name_H-M   'P 1'
#
loop_
_entity.id
_entity.type
_entity.pdbx_description
1 polymer ?
#
loop_
_entity_poly.entity_id
_entity_poly.type
_entity_poly.pdbx_seq_one_letter_code
_entity_poly.pdbx_strand_id
1 'polypeptide(L)'
;MESNESSYVSSPELAPKRPSPPPPKSPTSDSLEKPTYIRFLVSNAAAGSVIGKGGSTITDFQSQSGARIQLSRNQEFFPGTTDRIIMISGLIDDVLKAVELILSKLLSEINLEEGNDVDPRTKVRLIVPNSFCGGIIGKGGATIKSFIEESQAGIKISPQDNNYYGLNDRLVTVTGTLEEQMRAIDMILSKLSEDLHYPQSVNVPFSYAAAYNGVNYGPAGGGGKFQNNKEDRSNSMTIGIADEHIGLVVGRGGRNIMDISQATGARIKISDRGDFMSGTTDRKVTITGSQRAIRAAETMIMQKVAYASEKGVN
;
A
#
# COMPACT_ATOMS: atom_id res chain seq x y z
N MET A 1 -38.27 78.74 -35.53
CA MET A 1 -36.93 78.20 -35.82
C MET A 1 -36.21 78.23 -34.48
N GLU A 2 -36.35 77.13 -33.72
CA GLU A 2 -35.28 76.14 -33.45
C GLU A 2 -34.17 76.76 -32.58
N SER A 3 -33.67 76.17 -31.50
CA SER A 3 -33.76 74.84 -30.90
C SER A 3 -32.97 74.87 -29.57
N ASN A 4 -33.29 73.94 -28.65
CA ASN A 4 -32.47 73.33 -27.58
C ASN A 4 -33.18 73.29 -26.22
N GLU A 5 -33.83 72.17 -25.93
CA GLU A 5 -34.03 71.70 -24.56
C GLU A 5 -33.21 70.42 -24.36
N SER A 6 -32.38 70.43 -23.32
CA SER A 6 -31.50 69.33 -22.95
C SER A 6 -32.26 68.22 -22.24
N SER A 7 -32.17 66.99 -22.75
CA SER A 7 -32.63 65.78 -22.09
C SER A 7 -31.56 65.24 -21.12
N TYR A 8 -31.81 65.38 -19.82
CA TYR A 8 -31.14 64.64 -18.76
C TYR A 8 -31.63 63.18 -18.78
N VAL A 9 -30.72 62.22 -18.92
CA VAL A 9 -31.01 60.78 -18.76
C VAL A 9 -30.53 60.33 -17.38
N SER A 10 -31.48 59.97 -16.51
CA SER A 10 -31.21 59.33 -15.21
C SER A 10 -31.32 57.80 -15.33
N SER A 11 -30.37 57.11 -14.70
CA SER A 11 -30.21 55.65 -14.69
C SER A 11 -31.40 54.89 -14.07
N PRO A 12 -31.69 53.64 -14.49
CA PRO A 12 -32.76 52.84 -13.89
C PRO A 12 -32.34 52.15 -12.58
N GLU A 13 -33.20 52.29 -11.58
CA GLU A 13 -33.11 51.73 -10.22
C GLU A 13 -33.42 50.22 -10.21
N LEU A 14 -32.56 49.43 -9.53
CA LEU A 14 -32.65 47.97 -9.44
C LEU A 14 -33.69 47.54 -8.39
N ALA A 15 -34.62 46.67 -8.79
CA ALA A 15 -35.65 46.10 -7.92
C ALA A 15 -35.07 45.18 -6.81
N PRO A 16 -35.69 45.13 -5.61
CA PRO A 16 -35.19 44.35 -4.48
C PRO A 16 -35.43 42.84 -4.62
N LYS A 17 -34.38 42.03 -4.41
CA LYS A 17 -34.40 40.56 -4.45
C LYS A 17 -35.16 39.99 -3.23
N ARG A 18 -36.15 39.13 -3.50
CA ARG A 18 -36.87 38.31 -2.51
C ARG A 18 -35.91 37.28 -1.87
N PRO A 19 -35.95 37.02 -0.56
CA PRO A 19 -35.07 36.04 0.07
C PRO A 19 -35.45 34.61 -0.35
N SER A 20 -34.44 33.81 -0.69
CA SER A 20 -34.56 32.39 -1.03
C SER A 20 -34.95 31.56 0.20
N PRO A 21 -35.69 30.44 0.02
CA PRO A 21 -36.05 29.56 1.13
C PRO A 21 -34.80 28.92 1.76
N PRO A 22 -34.84 28.58 3.06
CA PRO A 22 -33.70 27.96 3.72
C PRO A 22 -33.40 26.59 3.10
N PRO A 23 -32.12 26.18 3.08
CA PRO A 23 -31.74 24.85 2.59
C PRO A 23 -32.44 23.76 3.42
N PRO A 24 -32.74 22.60 2.82
CA PRO A 24 -33.40 21.50 3.52
C PRO A 24 -32.57 21.12 4.75
N LYS A 25 -33.24 21.03 5.90
CA LYS A 25 -32.64 20.58 7.16
C LYS A 25 -32.06 19.19 6.93
N SER A 26 -30.75 19.05 7.14
CA SER A 26 -30.07 17.76 7.16
C SER A 26 -30.79 16.82 8.12
N PRO A 27 -30.98 15.54 7.76
CA PRO A 27 -31.59 14.59 8.67
C PRO A 27 -30.79 14.52 9.96
N THR A 28 -31.56 14.38 11.03
CA THR A 28 -31.19 14.27 12.43
C THR A 28 -30.08 13.25 12.68
N SER A 29 -29.33 13.48 13.74
CA SER A 29 -28.20 12.67 14.22
C SER A 29 -28.54 11.18 14.41
N ASP A 30 -28.46 10.40 13.35
CA ASP A 30 -28.11 8.99 13.45
C ASP A 30 -26.62 8.94 13.83
N SER A 31 -26.26 8.07 14.74
CA SER A 31 -24.86 7.78 15.07
C SER A 31 -24.10 7.53 13.77
N LEU A 32 -23.30 8.50 13.33
CA LEU A 32 -22.51 8.41 12.10
C LEU A 32 -21.57 7.21 12.25
N GLU A 33 -22.00 6.05 11.75
CA GLU A 33 -21.17 4.87 11.65
C GLU A 33 -19.97 5.24 10.79
N LYS A 34 -18.79 5.17 11.41
CA LYS A 34 -17.57 5.65 10.77
C LYS A 34 -17.16 4.64 9.71
N PRO A 35 -16.74 5.08 8.52
CA PRO A 35 -16.22 4.18 7.53
C PRO A 35 -14.98 3.47 8.08
N THR A 36 -14.93 2.16 7.90
CA THR A 36 -13.79 1.33 8.21
C THR A 36 -13.07 0.92 6.93
N TYR A 37 -11.90 0.33 7.11
CA TYR A 37 -11.02 -0.06 6.02
C TYR A 37 -10.39 -1.41 6.32
N ILE A 38 -10.25 -2.24 5.30
CA ILE A 38 -9.48 -3.48 5.38
C ILE A 38 -8.55 -3.57 4.18
N ARG A 39 -7.32 -4.05 4.43
CA ARG A 39 -6.33 -4.32 3.39
C ARG A 39 -5.91 -5.77 3.45
N PHE A 40 -5.77 -6.43 2.31
CA PHE A 40 -5.23 -7.79 2.26
C PHE A 40 -4.51 -8.08 0.94
N LEU A 41 -3.64 -9.09 1.00
CA LEU A 41 -2.83 -9.52 -0.12
C LEU A 41 -3.59 -10.47 -1.03
N VAL A 42 -3.39 -10.27 -2.33
CA VAL A 42 -3.84 -11.19 -3.39
C VAL A 42 -2.71 -11.44 -4.37
N SER A 43 -2.60 -12.66 -4.90
CA SER A 43 -1.64 -12.96 -5.94
C SER A 43 -1.92 -12.12 -7.20
N ASN A 44 -0.92 -11.95 -8.07
CA ASN A 44 -1.13 -11.20 -9.30
C ASN A 44 -2.20 -11.84 -10.23
N ALA A 45 -2.33 -13.16 -10.22
CA ALA A 45 -3.37 -13.87 -10.98
C ALA A 45 -4.77 -13.63 -10.37
N ALA A 46 -4.90 -13.82 -9.05
CA ALA A 46 -6.12 -13.54 -8.28
C ALA A 46 -6.59 -12.08 -8.46
N ALA A 47 -5.65 -11.13 -8.46
CA ALA A 47 -5.93 -9.72 -8.73
C ALA A 47 -6.58 -9.50 -10.10
N GLY A 48 -6.13 -10.21 -11.15
CA GLY A 48 -6.74 -10.15 -12.48
C GLY A 48 -8.18 -10.65 -12.50
N SER A 49 -8.45 -11.72 -11.75
CA SER A 49 -9.80 -12.27 -11.58
C SER A 49 -10.75 -11.31 -10.87
N VAL A 50 -10.30 -10.73 -9.75
CA VAL A 50 -11.09 -9.77 -8.97
C VAL A 50 -11.44 -8.54 -9.80
N ILE A 51 -10.52 -8.06 -10.66
CA ILE A 51 -10.82 -6.97 -11.60
C ILE A 51 -11.86 -7.41 -12.64
N GLY A 52 -11.67 -8.59 -13.24
CA GLY A 52 -12.51 -9.08 -14.32
C GLY A 52 -12.23 -8.39 -15.66
N LYS A 53 -12.83 -8.92 -16.74
CA LYS A 53 -12.67 -8.35 -18.09
C LYS A 53 -13.27 -6.94 -18.12
N GLY A 54 -12.46 -5.93 -18.43
CA GLY A 54 -12.90 -4.54 -18.46
C GLY A 54 -13.29 -3.96 -17.10
N GLY A 55 -12.91 -4.61 -15.98
CA GLY A 55 -13.31 -4.14 -14.64
C GLY A 55 -14.71 -4.56 -14.21
N SER A 56 -15.36 -5.51 -14.92
CA SER A 56 -16.74 -5.90 -14.64
C SER A 56 -16.90 -6.47 -13.22
N THR A 57 -16.07 -7.45 -12.84
CA THR A 57 -16.19 -8.17 -11.57
C THR A 57 -16.02 -7.23 -10.36
N ILE A 58 -15.00 -6.36 -10.37
CA ILE A 58 -14.79 -5.41 -9.28
C ILE A 58 -15.91 -4.37 -9.20
N THR A 59 -16.49 -3.99 -10.35
CA THR A 59 -17.64 -3.08 -10.40
C THR A 59 -18.87 -3.74 -9.79
N ASP A 60 -19.13 -5.00 -10.14
CA ASP A 60 -20.24 -5.78 -9.61
C ASP A 60 -20.09 -6.00 -8.10
N PHE A 61 -18.88 -6.28 -7.61
CA PHE A 61 -18.62 -6.43 -6.18
C PHE A 61 -18.85 -5.13 -5.41
N GLN A 62 -18.41 -3.98 -5.93
CA GLN A 62 -18.69 -2.68 -5.33
C GLN A 62 -20.20 -2.38 -5.35
N SER A 63 -20.91 -2.70 -6.43
CA SER A 63 -22.35 -2.49 -6.52
C SER A 63 -23.15 -3.36 -5.55
N GLN A 64 -22.74 -4.62 -5.33
CA GLN A 64 -23.45 -5.54 -4.44
C GLN A 64 -23.15 -5.28 -2.96
N SER A 65 -21.93 -4.86 -2.65
CA SER A 65 -21.50 -4.63 -1.27
C SER A 65 -21.74 -3.22 -0.76
N GLY A 66 -21.89 -2.23 -1.64
CA GLY A 66 -21.88 -0.81 -1.24
C GLY A 66 -20.49 -0.28 -0.86
N ALA A 67 -19.50 -1.15 -0.71
CA ALA A 67 -18.14 -0.78 -0.39
C ALA A 67 -17.37 -0.27 -1.62
N ARG A 68 -16.37 0.56 -1.37
CA ARG A 68 -15.37 0.94 -2.37
C ARG A 68 -14.20 -0.05 -2.32
N ILE A 69 -13.86 -0.62 -3.47
CA ILE A 69 -12.77 -1.59 -3.63
C ILE A 69 -11.70 -0.99 -4.53
N GLN A 70 -10.47 -0.95 -4.06
CA GLN A 70 -9.30 -0.49 -4.81
C GLN A 70 -8.22 -1.58 -4.83
N LEU A 71 -7.57 -1.73 -5.97
CA LEU A 71 -6.39 -2.59 -6.10
C LEU A 71 -5.15 -1.74 -6.35
N SER A 72 -4.00 -2.16 -5.81
CA SER A 72 -2.70 -1.59 -6.17
C SER A 72 -2.45 -1.76 -7.66
N ARG A 73 -1.64 -0.92 -8.31
CA ARG A 73 -1.40 -1.04 -9.77
C ARG A 73 -0.70 -2.35 -10.13
N ASN A 74 -0.64 -2.63 -11.43
CA ASN A 74 0.17 -3.75 -11.91
C ASN A 74 1.63 -3.56 -11.47
N GLN A 75 2.26 -4.62 -10.98
CA GLN A 75 3.63 -4.63 -10.41
C GLN A 75 3.81 -3.77 -9.15
N GLU A 76 2.74 -3.24 -8.57
CA GLU A 76 2.75 -2.57 -7.27
C GLU A 76 2.44 -3.59 -6.18
N PHE A 77 3.51 -4.21 -5.67
CA PHE A 77 3.42 -5.31 -4.71
C PHE A 77 3.65 -4.86 -3.27
N PHE A 78 3.11 -5.64 -2.33
CA PHE A 78 3.46 -5.50 -0.93
C PHE A 78 4.94 -5.88 -0.72
N PRO A 79 5.72 -5.10 0.06
CA PRO A 79 7.14 -5.33 0.26
C PRO A 79 7.47 -6.78 0.65
N GLY A 80 8.48 -7.36 -0.01
CA GLY A 80 8.89 -8.75 0.22
C GLY A 80 8.00 -9.82 -0.40
N THR A 81 7.03 -9.43 -1.22
CA THR A 81 6.11 -10.35 -1.89
C THR A 81 5.94 -10.00 -3.36
N THR A 82 5.28 -10.89 -4.11
CA THR A 82 4.77 -10.63 -5.46
C THR A 82 3.25 -10.45 -5.45
N ASP A 83 2.69 -10.11 -4.29
CA ASP A 83 1.25 -10.00 -4.10
C ASP A 83 0.84 -8.54 -4.18
N ARG A 84 -0.28 -8.31 -4.86
CA ARG A 84 -0.95 -7.02 -4.94
C ARG A 84 -1.80 -6.80 -3.70
N ILE A 85 -2.19 -5.55 -3.49
CA ILE A 85 -2.93 -5.13 -2.31
C ILE A 85 -4.35 -4.80 -2.74
N ILE A 86 -5.33 -5.40 -2.08
CA ILE A 86 -6.72 -4.94 -2.11
C ILE A 86 -6.92 -4.04 -0.91
N MET A 87 -7.54 -2.88 -1.12
CA MET A 87 -8.10 -2.04 -0.07
C MET A 87 -9.61 -1.93 -0.27
N ILE A 88 -10.37 -2.19 0.79
CA ILE A 88 -11.82 -2.04 0.82
C ILE A 88 -12.18 -1.02 1.89
N SER A 89 -13.10 -0.10 1.57
CA SER A 89 -13.57 0.93 2.50
C SER A 89 -15.08 1.09 2.41
N GLY A 90 -15.75 1.23 3.56
CA GLY A 90 -17.22 1.34 3.65
C GLY A 90 -17.68 1.19 5.10
N LEU A 91 -18.96 0.93 5.32
CA LEU A 91 -19.43 0.46 6.63
C LEU A 91 -18.91 -0.96 6.91
N ILE A 92 -18.94 -1.41 8.16
CA ILE A 92 -18.42 -2.73 8.54
C ILE A 92 -19.11 -3.84 7.73
N ASP A 93 -20.43 -3.81 7.64
CA ASP A 93 -21.21 -4.81 6.90
C ASP A 93 -20.90 -4.79 5.39
N ASP A 94 -20.80 -3.59 4.80
CA ASP A 94 -20.42 -3.41 3.39
C ASP A 94 -19.03 -3.99 3.11
N VAL A 95 -18.07 -3.71 4.00
CA VAL A 95 -16.70 -4.21 3.90
C VAL A 95 -16.67 -5.73 4.02
N LEU A 96 -17.36 -6.31 5.00
CA LEU A 96 -17.45 -7.76 5.17
C LEU A 96 -18.11 -8.42 3.95
N LYS A 97 -19.17 -7.82 3.40
CA LYS A 97 -19.81 -8.32 2.19
C LYS A 97 -18.87 -8.32 0.99
N ALA A 98 -18.10 -7.26 0.81
CA ALA A 98 -17.10 -7.18 -0.25
C ALA A 98 -15.99 -8.23 -0.09
N VAL A 99 -15.52 -8.46 1.15
CA VAL A 99 -14.53 -9.51 1.45
C VAL A 99 -15.10 -10.89 1.09
N GLU A 100 -16.33 -11.20 1.51
CA GLU A 100 -17.00 -12.47 1.21
C GLU A 100 -17.08 -12.72 -0.31
N LEU A 101 -17.53 -11.73 -1.08
CA LEU A 101 -17.63 -11.82 -2.54
C LEU A 101 -16.27 -12.11 -3.19
N ILE A 102 -15.22 -11.40 -2.75
CA ILE A 102 -13.86 -11.60 -3.27
C ILE A 102 -13.33 -12.99 -2.91
N LEU A 103 -13.40 -13.39 -1.64
CA LEU A 103 -12.86 -14.69 -1.20
C LEU A 103 -13.60 -15.86 -1.83
N SER A 104 -14.93 -15.76 -1.97
CA SER A 104 -15.75 -16.76 -2.66
C SER A 104 -15.31 -16.92 -4.12
N LYS A 105 -15.07 -15.80 -4.81
CA LYS A 105 -14.59 -15.80 -6.19
C LYS A 105 -13.22 -16.45 -6.32
N LEU A 106 -12.27 -16.11 -5.43
CA LEU A 106 -10.94 -16.69 -5.43
C LEU A 106 -10.96 -18.20 -5.13
N LEU A 107 -11.78 -18.65 -4.18
CA LEU A 107 -11.96 -20.07 -3.89
C LEU A 107 -12.53 -20.83 -5.10
N SER A 108 -13.51 -20.25 -5.78
CA SER A 108 -14.11 -20.88 -6.97
C SER A 108 -13.12 -21.13 -8.09
N GLU A 109 -12.10 -20.28 -8.25
CA GLU A 109 -11.09 -20.43 -9.29
C GLU A 109 -10.05 -21.49 -8.97
N ILE A 110 -9.67 -21.63 -7.70
CA ILE A 110 -8.77 -22.70 -7.25
C ILE A 110 -9.40 -24.07 -7.54
N ASN A 111 -10.70 -24.23 -7.26
CA ASN A 111 -11.42 -25.48 -7.52
C ASN A 111 -11.51 -25.84 -9.01
N LEU A 112 -11.48 -24.85 -9.90
CA LEU A 112 -11.51 -25.07 -11.35
C LEU A 112 -10.14 -25.48 -11.91
N GLU A 113 -9.04 -25.07 -11.28
CA GLU A 113 -7.68 -25.33 -11.75
C GLU A 113 -7.12 -26.68 -11.28
N GLU A 114 -7.48 -27.16 -10.09
CA GLU A 114 -6.78 -28.30 -9.44
C GLU A 114 -7.60 -29.60 -9.31
N GLY A 115 -8.82 -29.67 -9.86
CA GLY A 115 -9.67 -30.86 -9.75
C GLY A 115 -10.28 -31.03 -8.34
N ASN A 116 -11.41 -31.74 -8.24
CA ASN A 116 -12.32 -31.73 -7.08
C ASN A 116 -11.78 -32.28 -5.72
N ASP A 117 -10.46 -32.42 -5.53
CA ASP A 117 -9.85 -33.04 -4.34
C ASP A 117 -8.96 -32.06 -3.53
N VAL A 118 -9.13 -30.75 -3.73
CA VAL A 118 -8.41 -29.71 -2.97
C VAL A 118 -9.07 -29.49 -1.62
N ASP A 119 -8.25 -29.42 -0.56
CA ASP A 119 -8.67 -28.98 0.77
C ASP A 119 -9.33 -27.58 0.64
N PRO A 120 -10.61 -27.39 1.01
CA PRO A 120 -11.29 -26.11 0.92
C PRO A 120 -10.69 -25.03 1.82
N ARG A 121 -9.68 -25.39 2.63
CA ARG A 121 -8.95 -24.47 3.50
C ARG A 121 -7.96 -23.63 2.71
N THR A 122 -8.32 -22.36 2.55
CA THR A 122 -7.45 -21.36 1.92
C THR A 122 -6.75 -20.51 2.99
N LYS A 123 -5.93 -19.56 2.53
CA LYS A 123 -5.26 -18.58 3.39
C LYS A 123 -5.48 -17.16 2.89
N VAL A 124 -5.76 -16.25 3.81
CA VAL A 124 -5.87 -14.81 3.57
C VAL A 124 -4.83 -14.09 4.42
N ARG A 125 -4.15 -13.08 3.87
CA ARG A 125 -3.15 -12.28 4.60
C ARG A 125 -3.59 -10.83 4.68
N LEU A 126 -4.17 -10.45 5.82
CA LEU A 126 -4.56 -9.08 6.11
C LEU A 126 -3.31 -8.24 6.39
N ILE A 127 -3.33 -6.98 5.96
CA ILE A 127 -2.29 -5.99 6.25
C ILE A 127 -2.80 -5.10 7.36
N VAL A 128 -2.13 -5.13 8.52
CA VAL A 128 -2.53 -4.40 9.72
C VAL A 128 -1.34 -3.56 10.22
N PRO A 129 -1.52 -2.27 10.51
CA PRO A 129 -0.43 -1.48 11.09
C PRO A 129 -0.01 -2.01 12.45
N ASN A 130 1.30 -2.02 12.69
CA ASN A 130 1.93 -2.62 13.86
C ASN A 130 1.34 -2.08 15.17
N SER A 131 0.98 -0.79 15.20
CA SER A 131 0.33 -0.13 16.34
C SER A 131 -0.97 -0.80 16.77
N PHE A 132 -1.71 -1.46 15.86
CA PHE A 132 -2.99 -2.11 16.16
C PHE A 132 -2.86 -3.61 16.39
N CYS A 133 -1.74 -4.24 16.03
CA CYS A 133 -1.52 -5.66 16.29
C CYS A 133 -1.56 -5.99 17.78
N GLY A 134 -1.17 -5.08 18.66
CA GLY A 134 -1.27 -5.26 20.11
C GLY A 134 -2.71 -5.49 20.59
N GLY A 135 -3.69 -4.82 19.97
CA GLY A 135 -5.12 -4.97 20.27
C GLY A 135 -5.67 -6.32 19.82
N ILE A 136 -5.23 -6.82 18.66
CA ILE A 136 -5.58 -8.16 18.16
C ILE A 136 -4.96 -9.25 19.05
N ILE A 137 -3.70 -9.09 19.46
CA ILE A 137 -3.02 -10.07 20.33
C ILE A 137 -3.67 -10.10 21.71
N GLY A 138 -3.90 -8.94 22.32
CA GLY A 138 -4.41 -8.81 23.68
C GLY A 138 -3.37 -9.20 24.75
N LYS A 139 -3.69 -8.91 26.02
CA LYS A 139 -2.79 -9.22 27.15
C LYS A 139 -2.56 -10.73 27.23
N GLY A 140 -1.30 -11.17 27.21
CA GLY A 140 -0.94 -12.59 27.25
C GLY A 140 -1.44 -13.41 26.04
N GLY A 141 -1.79 -12.75 24.93
CA GLY A 141 -2.38 -13.41 23.76
C GLY A 141 -3.85 -13.80 23.95
N ALA A 142 -4.56 -13.28 24.96
CA ALA A 142 -5.92 -13.70 25.28
C ALA A 142 -6.91 -13.44 24.13
N THR A 143 -6.84 -12.28 23.48
CA THR A 143 -7.77 -11.88 22.41
C THR A 143 -7.54 -12.70 21.15
N ILE A 144 -6.30 -12.90 20.71
CA ILE A 144 -6.04 -13.74 19.53
C ILE A 144 -6.43 -15.20 19.79
N LYS A 145 -6.27 -15.69 21.03
CA LYS A 145 -6.72 -17.04 21.42
C LYS A 145 -8.24 -17.18 21.32
N SER A 146 -9.00 -16.20 21.81
CA SER A 146 -10.46 -16.23 21.69
C SER A 146 -10.90 -16.17 20.22
N PHE A 147 -10.24 -15.34 19.40
CA PHE A 147 -10.55 -15.30 17.96
C PHE A 147 -10.29 -16.65 17.28
N ILE A 148 -9.20 -17.33 17.61
CA ILE A 148 -8.91 -18.68 17.08
C ILE A 148 -9.98 -19.68 17.52
N GLU A 149 -10.35 -19.66 18.80
CA GLU A 149 -11.35 -20.57 19.37
C GLU A 149 -12.75 -20.33 18.81
N GLU A 150 -13.20 -19.09 18.69
CA GLU A 150 -14.55 -18.77 18.23
C GLU A 150 -14.71 -18.89 16.71
N SER A 151 -13.68 -18.52 15.93
CA SER A 151 -13.72 -18.64 14.46
C SER A 151 -13.44 -20.06 13.96
N GLN A 152 -12.78 -20.89 14.77
CA GLN A 152 -12.18 -22.16 14.33
C GLN A 152 -11.13 -21.99 13.21
N ALA A 153 -10.71 -20.75 12.92
CA ALA A 153 -9.67 -20.45 11.94
C ALA A 153 -8.29 -20.46 12.58
N GLY A 154 -7.27 -20.79 11.79
CA GLY A 154 -5.88 -20.55 12.18
C GLY A 154 -5.53 -19.07 12.00
N ILE A 155 -5.15 -18.38 13.07
CA ILE A 155 -4.74 -16.96 13.02
C ILE A 155 -3.28 -16.84 13.45
N LYS A 156 -2.44 -16.25 12.59
CA LYS A 156 -1.01 -16.02 12.86
C LYS A 156 -0.63 -14.59 12.50
N ILE A 157 -0.01 -13.89 13.42
CA ILE A 157 0.54 -12.56 13.16
C ILE A 157 2.03 -12.71 12.88
N SER A 158 2.48 -12.27 11.71
CA SER A 158 3.90 -12.21 11.36
C SER A 158 4.70 -11.46 12.42
N PRO A 159 5.96 -11.83 12.70
CA PRO A 159 6.83 -11.01 13.54
C PRO A 159 6.93 -9.59 12.97
N GLN A 160 7.28 -8.61 13.79
CA GLN A 160 7.59 -7.29 13.27
C GLN A 160 8.82 -7.42 12.37
N ASP A 161 8.63 -7.26 11.06
CA ASP A 161 9.69 -7.38 10.08
C ASP A 161 10.36 -6.02 9.90
N ASN A 162 11.49 -5.83 10.58
CA ASN A 162 12.30 -4.62 10.44
C ASN A 162 13.17 -4.63 9.17
N ASN A 163 13.05 -5.63 8.28
CA ASN A 163 13.82 -5.69 7.04
C ASN A 163 13.32 -4.73 5.95
N TYR A 164 12.15 -4.13 6.11
CA TYR A 164 11.59 -3.17 5.16
C TYR A 164 11.46 -1.80 5.82
N TYR A 165 12.41 -0.91 5.55
CA TYR A 165 12.38 0.46 6.07
C TYR A 165 11.10 1.18 5.64
N GLY A 166 10.41 1.78 6.62
CA GLY A 166 9.12 2.47 6.42
C GLY A 166 7.90 1.54 6.37
N LEU A 167 8.08 0.21 6.33
CA LEU A 167 6.99 -0.74 6.50
C LEU A 167 6.64 -0.85 7.99
N ASN A 168 5.62 -0.12 8.42
CA ASN A 168 5.07 -0.23 9.77
C ASN A 168 3.91 -1.21 9.85
N ASP A 169 3.69 -2.04 8.82
CA ASP A 169 2.56 -2.96 8.75
C ASP A 169 3.02 -4.41 8.92
N ARG A 170 2.16 -5.21 9.56
CA ARG A 170 2.33 -6.64 9.78
C ARG A 170 1.25 -7.41 9.06
N LEU A 171 1.58 -8.63 8.64
CA LEU A 171 0.64 -9.56 8.06
C LEU A 171 -0.06 -10.36 9.16
N VAL A 172 -1.39 -10.32 9.18
CA VAL A 172 -2.25 -11.23 9.93
C VAL A 172 -2.76 -12.29 8.97
N THR A 173 -2.26 -13.51 9.10
CA THR A 173 -2.61 -14.65 8.26
C THR A 173 -3.77 -15.40 8.90
N VAL A 174 -4.87 -15.55 8.16
CA VAL A 174 -6.05 -16.31 8.53
C VAL A 174 -6.15 -17.53 7.60
N THR A 175 -6.24 -18.72 8.15
CA THR A 175 -6.35 -19.99 7.40
C THR A 175 -7.58 -20.76 7.85
N GLY A 176 -8.31 -21.35 6.91
CA GLY A 176 -9.55 -22.07 7.20
C GLY A 176 -10.48 -22.10 6.00
N THR A 177 -11.68 -22.63 6.19
CA THR A 177 -12.77 -22.53 5.21
C THR A 177 -13.21 -21.07 5.05
N LEU A 178 -13.97 -20.76 3.99
CA LEU A 178 -14.51 -19.42 3.79
C LEU A 178 -15.29 -18.92 5.02
N GLU A 179 -16.11 -19.78 5.63
CA GLU A 179 -16.91 -19.42 6.81
C GLU A 179 -16.04 -19.18 8.05
N GLU A 180 -15.04 -20.03 8.30
CA GLU A 180 -14.07 -19.85 9.39
C GLU A 180 -13.30 -18.53 9.21
N GLN A 181 -12.85 -18.25 7.98
CA GLN A 181 -12.15 -17.01 7.65
C GLN A 181 -13.02 -15.78 7.84
N MET A 182 -14.27 -15.79 7.37
CA MET A 182 -15.19 -14.65 7.52
C MET A 182 -15.46 -14.33 8.99
N ARG A 183 -15.69 -15.35 9.83
CA ARG A 183 -15.82 -15.15 11.29
C ARG A 183 -14.56 -14.54 11.92
N ALA A 184 -13.38 -15.03 11.54
CA ALA A 184 -12.13 -14.46 12.04
C ALA A 184 -11.91 -13.00 11.58
N ILE A 185 -12.22 -12.70 10.31
CA ILE A 185 -12.07 -11.36 9.73
C ILE A 185 -13.03 -10.37 10.38
N ASP A 186 -14.28 -10.77 10.64
CA ASP A 186 -15.25 -9.96 11.37
C ASP A 186 -14.76 -9.60 12.78
N MET A 187 -14.34 -10.59 13.57
CA MET A 187 -13.77 -10.33 14.90
C MET A 187 -12.54 -9.42 14.88
N ILE A 188 -11.64 -9.62 13.92
CA ILE A 188 -10.45 -8.77 13.75
C ILE A 188 -10.85 -7.34 13.36
N LEU A 189 -11.74 -7.18 12.39
CA LEU A 189 -12.17 -5.87 11.88
C LEU A 189 -12.93 -5.10 12.95
N SER A 190 -13.86 -5.76 13.64
CA SER A 190 -14.58 -5.23 14.79
C SER A 190 -13.59 -4.74 15.85
N LYS A 191 -12.57 -5.54 16.18
CA LYS A 191 -11.55 -5.16 17.16
C LYS A 191 -10.69 -3.98 16.72
N LEU A 192 -10.33 -3.91 15.45
CA LEU A 192 -9.58 -2.78 14.88
C LEU A 192 -10.40 -1.50 14.89
N SER A 193 -11.70 -1.60 14.62
CA SER A 193 -12.63 -0.47 14.56
C SER A 193 -12.92 0.17 15.93
N GLU A 194 -12.64 -0.53 17.04
CA GLU A 194 -12.70 0.04 18.39
C GLU A 194 -11.69 1.19 18.58
N ASP A 195 -10.57 1.19 17.86
CA ASP A 195 -9.57 2.26 17.93
C ASP A 195 -9.91 3.39 16.95
N LEU A 196 -10.15 4.59 17.51
CA LEU A 196 -10.50 5.78 16.76
C LEU A 196 -9.45 6.19 15.72
N HIS A 197 -8.18 5.81 15.91
CA HIS A 197 -7.06 6.16 15.02
C HIS A 197 -6.85 5.15 13.88
N TYR A 198 -7.58 4.03 13.90
CA TYR A 198 -7.41 3.00 12.89
C TYR A 198 -7.71 3.52 11.48
N PRO A 199 -8.87 4.13 11.18
CA PRO A 199 -9.19 4.58 9.82
C PRO A 199 -8.15 5.53 9.22
N GLN A 200 -7.61 6.47 10.00
CA GLN A 200 -6.60 7.45 9.53
C GLN A 200 -5.28 6.76 9.18
N SER A 201 -4.93 5.66 9.85
CA SER A 201 -3.69 4.93 9.60
C SER A 201 -3.72 4.09 8.32
N VAL A 202 -4.90 3.72 7.84
CA VAL A 202 -5.08 2.80 6.70
C VAL A 202 -5.74 3.43 5.47
N ASN A 203 -6.26 4.65 5.56
CA ASN A 203 -6.90 5.39 4.45
C ASN A 203 -5.92 5.83 3.34
N VAL A 204 -4.62 5.51 3.44
CA VAL A 204 -3.67 5.74 2.34
C VAL A 204 -3.64 4.48 1.48
N PRO A 205 -4.16 4.51 0.23
CA PRO A 205 -4.46 3.29 -0.51
C PRO A 205 -3.27 2.38 -0.70
N PHE A 206 -2.11 2.96 -1.05
CA PHE A 206 -0.89 2.20 -1.38
C PHE A 206 0.37 3.01 -1.04
N SER A 207 0.68 3.14 0.25
CA SER A 207 1.87 3.86 0.75
C SER A 207 3.21 3.26 0.31
N TYR A 208 3.22 2.03 -0.22
CA TYR A 208 4.43 1.36 -0.72
C TYR A 208 4.78 1.68 -2.18
N ALA A 209 3.90 2.38 -2.91
CA ALA A 209 4.12 2.75 -4.31
C ALA A 209 5.40 3.58 -4.51
N ALA A 210 5.73 4.43 -3.55
CA ALA A 210 6.92 5.28 -3.58
C ALA A 210 8.22 4.47 -3.45
N ALA A 211 8.16 3.25 -2.90
CA ALA A 211 9.29 2.31 -2.86
C ALA A 211 9.46 1.52 -4.16
N TYR A 212 8.47 1.54 -5.07
CA TYR A 212 8.44 0.73 -6.31
C TYR A 212 8.41 1.55 -7.61
N ASN A 213 8.05 2.85 -7.56
CA ASN A 213 8.00 3.72 -8.73
C ASN A 213 9.37 4.29 -9.10
N GLY A 214 10.16 3.46 -9.77
CA GLY A 214 11.37 3.84 -10.47
C GLY A 214 11.56 3.10 -11.79
N VAL A 215 10.49 2.78 -12.51
CA VAL A 215 10.56 2.17 -13.83
C VAL A 215 9.82 3.05 -14.83
N ASN A 216 10.53 4.02 -15.40
CA ASN A 216 10.08 4.75 -16.58
C ASN A 216 11.01 4.38 -17.74
N TYR A 217 10.56 3.49 -18.62
CA TYR A 217 11.21 3.23 -19.90
C TYR A 217 10.84 4.37 -20.86
N GLY A 218 11.80 5.25 -21.13
CA GLY A 218 11.83 6.05 -22.36
C GLY A 218 12.30 5.20 -23.56
N PRO A 219 11.97 5.59 -24.80
CA PRO A 219 11.96 4.69 -25.94
C PRO A 219 13.35 4.43 -26.55
N ALA A 220 13.49 3.20 -27.05
CA ALA A 220 14.37 2.66 -28.10
C ALA A 220 15.64 3.44 -28.52
N GLY A 221 16.80 2.82 -28.29
CA GLY A 221 18.05 3.20 -28.97
C GLY A 221 19.21 2.22 -28.74
N GLY A 222 19.43 1.31 -29.70
CA GLY A 222 20.77 0.89 -30.15
C GLY A 222 21.67 -0.01 -29.30
N GLY A 223 21.63 -1.32 -29.60
CA GLY A 223 22.83 -2.13 -29.91
C GLY A 223 23.88 -2.44 -28.84
N GLY A 224 23.93 -3.70 -28.40
CA GLY A 224 25.10 -4.27 -27.71
C GLY A 224 24.90 -5.73 -27.34
N LYS A 225 25.46 -6.65 -28.14
CA LYS A 225 25.43 -8.11 -27.93
C LYS A 225 26.39 -8.52 -26.80
N PHE A 226 25.90 -9.18 -25.75
CA PHE A 226 26.66 -10.15 -24.98
C PHE A 226 25.77 -11.34 -24.59
N GLN A 227 26.37 -12.51 -24.63
CA GLN A 227 25.74 -13.82 -24.69
C GLN A 227 25.73 -14.48 -23.30
N ASN A 228 24.56 -15.00 -22.93
CA ASN A 228 24.24 -16.00 -21.90
C ASN A 228 25.10 -16.13 -20.62
N ASN A 229 24.45 -15.89 -19.47
CA ASN A 229 24.34 -16.94 -18.46
C ASN A 229 22.94 -16.91 -17.82
N LYS A 230 22.32 -18.08 -17.79
CA LYS A 230 20.88 -18.30 -17.55
C LYS A 230 20.70 -18.82 -16.12
N GLU A 231 20.90 -17.95 -15.14
CA GLU A 231 20.48 -18.11 -13.73
C GLU A 231 20.91 -16.85 -12.96
N ASP A 232 20.07 -15.82 -12.99
CA ASP A 232 19.97 -14.78 -11.97
C ASP A 232 18.90 -13.79 -12.44
N ARG A 233 17.65 -14.00 -12.01
CA ARG A 233 16.67 -12.90 -11.97
C ARG A 233 17.26 -11.87 -11.01
N SER A 234 17.99 -10.88 -11.54
CA SER A 234 18.72 -9.91 -10.72
C SER A 234 17.73 -9.14 -9.85
N ASN A 235 17.65 -9.51 -8.58
CA ASN A 235 16.92 -8.72 -7.59
C ASN A 235 17.61 -7.34 -7.53
N SER A 236 16.81 -6.28 -7.44
CA SER A 236 17.31 -4.92 -7.27
C SER A 236 16.49 -4.21 -6.20
N MET A 237 17.16 -3.48 -5.33
CA MET A 237 16.62 -2.67 -4.24
C MET A 237 17.03 -1.22 -4.45
N THR A 238 16.16 -0.25 -4.17
CA THR A 238 16.54 1.16 -4.14
C THR A 238 16.25 1.74 -2.76
N ILE A 239 17.23 2.44 -2.19
CA ILE A 239 17.11 3.14 -0.91
C ILE A 239 17.32 4.64 -1.11
N GLY A 240 16.70 5.42 -0.23
CA GLY A 240 16.89 6.85 -0.10
C GLY A 240 17.98 7.18 0.90
N ILE A 241 18.88 8.08 0.52
CA ILE A 241 19.89 8.63 1.43
C ILE A 241 19.88 10.14 1.27
N ALA A 242 19.69 10.87 2.36
CA ALA A 242 19.75 12.34 2.36
C ALA A 242 20.99 12.83 1.60
N ASP A 243 20.85 13.84 0.74
CA ASP A 243 21.94 14.29 -0.13
C ASP A 243 23.19 14.71 0.67
N GLU A 244 23.02 15.23 1.89
CA GLU A 244 24.11 15.55 2.81
C GLU A 244 24.93 14.32 3.23
N HIS A 245 24.33 13.13 3.28
CA HIS A 245 24.99 11.88 3.69
C HIS A 245 25.53 11.05 2.52
N ILE A 246 25.16 11.37 1.27
CA ILE A 246 25.57 10.55 0.11
C ILE A 246 27.09 10.51 -0.09
N GLY A 247 27.80 11.57 0.30
CA GLY A 247 29.25 11.66 0.22
C GLY A 247 29.96 10.59 1.05
N LEU A 248 29.35 10.14 2.15
CA LEU A 248 29.88 9.10 3.04
C LEU A 248 29.81 7.72 2.38
N VAL A 249 28.72 7.48 1.65
CA VAL A 249 28.47 6.23 0.92
C VAL A 249 29.39 6.13 -0.30
N VAL A 250 29.54 7.21 -1.05
CA VAL A 250 30.43 7.27 -2.24
C VAL A 250 31.90 7.21 -1.82
N GLY A 251 32.30 8.01 -0.83
CA GLY A 251 33.69 8.21 -0.43
C GLY A 251 34.52 8.99 -1.45
N ARG A 252 35.71 9.46 -1.05
CA ARG A 252 36.61 10.22 -1.92
C ARG A 252 36.99 9.39 -3.16
N GLY A 253 36.68 9.89 -4.36
CA GLY A 253 36.94 9.19 -5.62
C GLY A 253 36.11 7.92 -5.81
N GLY A 254 34.99 7.75 -5.11
CA GLY A 254 34.14 6.55 -5.21
C GLY A 254 34.68 5.32 -4.46
N ARG A 255 35.75 5.48 -3.66
CA ARG A 255 36.40 4.34 -2.98
C ARG A 255 35.45 3.56 -2.08
N ASN A 256 34.64 4.24 -1.27
CA ASN A 256 33.73 3.55 -0.35
C ASN A 256 32.68 2.73 -1.09
N ILE A 257 32.06 3.28 -2.13
CA ILE A 257 31.05 2.54 -2.90
C ILE A 257 31.67 1.37 -3.68
N MET A 258 32.91 1.53 -4.18
CA MET A 258 33.66 0.43 -4.79
C MET A 258 33.95 -0.69 -3.79
N ASP A 259 34.41 -0.35 -2.58
CA ASP A 259 34.68 -1.33 -1.52
C ASP A 259 33.41 -2.09 -1.11
N ILE A 260 32.29 -1.38 -0.96
CA ILE A 260 31.00 -2.02 -0.64
C ILE A 260 30.57 -2.95 -1.79
N SER A 261 30.68 -2.50 -3.04
CA SER A 261 30.32 -3.31 -4.20
C SER A 261 31.18 -4.58 -4.29
N GLN A 262 32.49 -4.46 -4.08
CA GLN A 262 33.42 -5.58 -4.11
C GLN A 262 33.22 -6.55 -2.94
N ALA A 263 33.02 -6.05 -1.72
CA ALA A 263 32.86 -6.89 -0.53
C ALA A 263 31.54 -7.69 -0.53
N THR A 264 30.51 -7.17 -1.19
CA THR A 264 29.15 -7.73 -1.15
C THR A 264 28.82 -8.53 -2.41
N GLY A 265 29.53 -8.26 -3.51
CA GLY A 265 29.19 -8.77 -4.84
C GLY A 265 27.95 -8.11 -5.44
N ALA A 266 27.44 -7.02 -4.84
CA ALA A 266 26.33 -6.25 -5.37
C ALA A 266 26.82 -5.14 -6.32
N ARG A 267 26.06 -4.87 -7.37
CA ARG A 267 26.23 -3.69 -8.22
C ARG A 267 25.47 -2.52 -7.60
N ILE A 268 26.15 -1.42 -7.33
CA ILE A 268 25.54 -0.23 -6.70
C ILE A 268 25.59 0.95 -7.67
N LYS A 269 24.45 1.60 -7.90
CA LYS A 269 24.32 2.82 -8.70
C LYS A 269 23.72 3.93 -7.84
N ILE A 270 24.29 5.12 -7.93
CA ILE A 270 23.76 6.31 -7.28
C ILE A 270 23.20 7.22 -8.37
N SER A 271 22.05 7.82 -8.10
CA SER A 271 21.46 8.92 -8.90
C SER A 271 22.43 10.07 -9.10
N ASP A 272 22.26 10.86 -10.15
CA ASP A 272 23.05 12.06 -10.37
C ASP A 272 22.75 13.14 -9.32
N ARG A 273 23.62 14.15 -9.20
CA ARG A 273 23.38 15.27 -8.28
C ARG A 273 22.11 16.01 -8.70
N GLY A 274 21.21 16.26 -7.75
CA GLY A 274 19.90 16.88 -8.01
C GLY A 274 18.82 15.92 -8.49
N ASP A 275 19.14 14.64 -8.75
CA ASP A 275 18.15 13.61 -9.10
C ASP A 275 17.68 12.88 -7.84
N PHE A 276 16.68 13.46 -7.16
CA PHE A 276 16.16 12.97 -5.89
C PHE A 276 15.01 11.97 -6.04
N MET A 277 14.67 11.28 -4.96
CA MET A 277 13.42 10.55 -4.86
C MET A 277 12.22 11.50 -4.90
N SER A 278 11.14 11.05 -5.52
CA SER A 278 9.94 11.89 -5.71
C SER A 278 9.37 12.31 -4.36
N GLY A 279 9.28 13.62 -4.13
CA GLY A 279 8.76 14.18 -2.89
C GLY A 279 9.78 14.26 -1.74
N THR A 280 11.05 13.92 -1.96
CA THR A 280 12.11 14.06 -0.95
C THR A 280 13.35 14.73 -1.53
N THR A 281 14.34 15.03 -0.67
CA THR A 281 15.69 15.50 -1.05
C THR A 281 16.72 14.39 -0.97
N ASP A 282 16.27 13.13 -1.01
CA ASP A 282 17.14 11.97 -0.86
C ASP A 282 17.65 11.51 -2.22
N ARG A 283 18.94 11.21 -2.28
CA ARG A 283 19.58 10.56 -3.41
C ARG A 283 19.18 9.10 -3.46
N LYS A 284 18.82 8.66 -4.65
CA LYS A 284 18.52 7.25 -4.97
C LYS A 284 19.81 6.45 -5.01
N VAL A 285 19.88 5.38 -4.22
CA VAL A 285 20.93 4.37 -4.29
C VAL A 285 20.31 3.02 -4.66
N THR A 286 20.58 2.56 -5.87
CA THR A 286 20.08 1.30 -6.41
C THR A 286 21.14 0.20 -6.27
N ILE A 287 20.80 -0.88 -5.59
CA ILE A 287 21.63 -2.05 -5.32
C ILE A 287 21.05 -3.22 -6.11
N THR A 288 21.85 -3.91 -6.91
CA THR A 288 21.44 -5.03 -7.75
C THR A 288 22.35 -6.23 -7.50
N GLY A 289 21.79 -7.43 -7.30
CA GLY A 289 22.56 -8.64 -7.07
C GLY A 289 21.72 -9.79 -6.49
N SER A 290 22.38 -10.80 -5.91
CA SER A 290 21.68 -11.83 -5.14
C SER A 290 21.05 -11.24 -3.87
N GLN A 291 20.02 -11.89 -3.32
CA GLN A 291 19.38 -11.43 -2.08
C GLN A 291 20.37 -11.22 -0.92
N ARG A 292 21.39 -12.09 -0.83
CA ARG A 292 22.46 -11.99 0.17
C ARG A 292 23.37 -10.78 -0.10
N ALA A 293 23.75 -10.57 -1.36
CA ALA A 293 24.58 -9.45 -1.77
C ALA A 293 23.89 -8.10 -1.51
N ILE A 294 22.60 -7.99 -1.85
CA ILE A 294 21.80 -6.78 -1.63
C ILE A 294 21.74 -6.43 -0.14
N ARG A 295 21.38 -7.39 0.72
CA ARG A 295 21.30 -7.16 2.17
C ARG A 295 22.64 -6.76 2.79
N ALA A 296 23.71 -7.41 2.36
CA ALA A 296 25.05 -7.07 2.83
C ALA A 296 25.45 -5.64 2.41
N ALA A 297 25.17 -5.24 1.16
CA ALA A 297 25.40 -3.89 0.67
C ALA A 297 24.56 -2.85 1.39
N GLU A 298 23.26 -3.11 1.58
CA GLU A 298 22.37 -2.24 2.33
C GLU A 298 22.89 -2.01 3.76
N THR A 299 23.26 -3.08 4.46
CA THR A 299 23.79 -3.00 5.83
C THR A 299 25.04 -2.12 5.89
N MET A 300 25.99 -2.32 4.98
CA MET A 300 27.23 -1.53 4.92
C MET A 300 26.95 -0.06 4.59
N ILE A 301 25.98 0.22 3.72
CA ILE A 301 25.59 1.58 3.36
C ILE A 301 24.96 2.28 4.57
N MET A 302 23.99 1.65 5.24
CA MET A 302 23.33 2.20 6.42
C MET A 302 24.31 2.41 7.58
N GLN A 303 25.26 1.48 7.79
CA GLN A 303 26.32 1.65 8.78
C GLN A 303 27.19 2.89 8.48
N LYS A 304 27.54 3.15 7.22
CA LYS A 304 28.31 4.36 6.85
C LYS A 304 27.52 5.65 7.10
N VAL A 305 26.20 5.63 6.91
CA VAL A 305 25.32 6.78 7.18
C VAL A 305 25.14 6.99 8.69
N ALA A 306 24.87 5.93 9.45
CA ALA A 306 24.65 6.00 10.90
C ALA A 306 25.93 6.40 11.68
N TYR A 307 27.10 5.91 11.27
CA TYR A 307 28.36 6.25 11.93
C TYR A 307 28.72 7.75 11.85
N ALA A 308 28.10 8.49 10.93
CA ALA A 308 28.34 9.92 10.77
C ALA A 308 27.35 10.79 11.56
N SER A 309 26.11 10.34 11.78
CA SER A 309 25.15 11.08 12.63
C SER A 309 25.60 11.16 14.10
N GLU A 310 26.45 10.22 14.55
CA GLU A 310 27.03 10.23 15.90
C GLU A 310 28.28 11.11 16.04
N LYS A 311 28.95 11.49 14.94
CA LYS A 311 30.19 12.30 14.96
C LYS A 311 29.99 13.78 14.61
N GLY A 312 28.78 14.20 14.24
CA GLY A 312 28.44 15.60 13.94
C GLY A 312 27.97 16.41 15.15
N VAL A 313 28.03 15.86 16.37
CA VAL A 313 27.53 16.50 17.62
C VAL A 313 28.68 16.93 18.57
N ASN A 314 29.93 17.00 18.10
CA ASN A 314 31.03 17.60 18.87
C ASN A 314 31.79 18.63 18.05
#